data_AF-A0AA35XTX3-F1
#
_entry.id   AF-A0AA35XTX3-F1
#
_cell.length_a   1.000
_cell.length_b   1.000
_cell.length_c   1.000
_cell.angle_alpha   90.00
_cell.angle_beta   90.00
_cell.angle_gamma   90.00
#
_symmetry.space_group_name_H-M   'P 1'
#
loop_
_entity.id
_entity.type
_entity.pdbx_description
1 polymer ?
#
loop_
_entity_poly.entity_id
_entity_poly.type
_entity_poly.pdbx_seq_one_letter_code
_entity_poly.pdbx_strand_id
1 'polypeptide(L)'
;MSAQYGSLPFDEAIRFFRGKDLVPTDRWADVWKEQHDVGFMVSGAAKADLLADLHGAMLKGVAKGTTLAEFRKDFDAIVTRHGWTGWKGESSDAGRAWRTRLIYDTNLRTAYQAGRWAQVQAGKQWRPYLEYKHSDLSAHPRPLHKSWDGLVVAVDDPWVQTHWPPNGWGCKCRMFALSERDLRRMGKTGPDTPPDDGSYDWTDKVTGEVHRVPNGIDPGWNYAPGASRTDLMRKEIERKVAKLPAGIGRQLKDELSLRFTQPAGEFTPYDTDYPSANPDISTPLKAAIIRFEDAVRSDLATEHAALLDSQGAILLQRSGQSDRVTFTHAELTPMAGATFSHNHPGGASFSLEDIALAAAYDFAEIRAVTALFRHSMAGPWPAEADLARVYAEEFPKAESEVRDRVKTGQLRAIHYGFEVRHRVWVRVASRLGLVYRREKS
;
A
#
# COMPACT_ATOMS: atom_id res chain seq x y z
N MET A 1 25.40 -16.15 -20.27
CA MET A 1 24.38 -16.50 -19.26
C MET A 1 23.08 -15.82 -19.66
N SER A 2 22.05 -16.57 -20.01
CA SER A 2 20.73 -16.03 -20.36
C SER A 2 20.02 -15.57 -19.08
N ALA A 3 19.64 -14.30 -19.00
CA ALA A 3 18.78 -13.81 -17.93
C ALA A 3 17.40 -14.48 -18.05
N GLN A 4 17.06 -15.33 -17.08
CA GLN A 4 15.68 -15.78 -16.88
C GLN A 4 14.89 -14.61 -16.29
N TYR A 5 14.15 -13.91 -17.13
CA TYR A 5 13.14 -12.94 -16.70
C TYR A 5 11.90 -13.72 -16.21
N GLY A 6 11.95 -14.22 -14.98
CA GLY A 6 10.76 -14.70 -14.26
C GLY A 6 10.00 -13.51 -13.67
N SER A 7 8.67 -13.50 -13.75
CA SER A 7 7.86 -12.47 -13.07
C SER A 7 8.20 -12.47 -11.57
N LEU A 8 8.66 -11.34 -11.03
CA LEU A 8 8.82 -11.18 -9.59
C LEU A 8 7.49 -11.55 -8.89
N PRO A 9 7.54 -12.27 -7.76
CA PRO A 9 6.33 -12.60 -7.01
C PRO A 9 5.59 -11.33 -6.60
N PHE A 10 4.27 -11.31 -6.78
CA PHE A 10 3.44 -10.18 -6.38
C PHE A 10 3.03 -10.32 -4.91
N ASP A 11 3.91 -9.90 -4.01
CA ASP A 11 3.81 -10.15 -2.56
C ASP A 11 2.51 -9.67 -1.94
N GLU A 12 1.97 -8.53 -2.37
CA GLU A 12 0.70 -8.00 -1.88
C GLU A 12 -0.47 -8.92 -2.26
N ALA A 13 -0.50 -9.43 -3.49
CA ALA A 13 -1.50 -10.37 -3.95
C ALA A 13 -1.38 -11.74 -3.24
N ILE A 14 -0.14 -12.22 -3.05
CA ILE A 14 0.15 -13.46 -2.31
C ILE A 14 -0.32 -13.34 -0.86
N ARG A 15 0.01 -12.22 -0.20
CA ARG A 15 -0.38 -11.95 1.20
C ARG A 15 -1.89 -11.87 1.34
N PHE A 16 -2.56 -11.16 0.44
CA PHE A 16 -4.01 -11.08 0.40
C PHE A 16 -4.65 -12.47 0.27
N PHE A 17 -4.18 -13.29 -0.69
CA PHE A 17 -4.78 -14.59 -0.95
C PHE A 17 -4.49 -15.62 0.16
N ARG A 18 -3.26 -15.63 0.69
CA ARG A 18 -2.85 -16.53 1.78
C ARG A 18 -3.64 -16.27 3.05
N GLY A 19 -4.00 -15.03 3.33
CA GLY A 19 -4.69 -14.65 4.56
C GLY A 19 -6.21 -14.85 4.54
N LYS A 20 -6.77 -15.59 3.57
CA LYS A 20 -8.21 -15.85 3.51
C LYS A 20 -8.60 -17.07 4.35
N ASP A 21 -9.68 -16.95 5.11
CA ASP A 21 -10.33 -18.05 5.80
C ASP A 21 -11.12 -18.91 4.81
N LEU A 22 -11.15 -20.22 5.05
CA LEU A 22 -11.92 -21.15 4.23
C LEU A 22 -13.39 -21.11 4.67
N VAL A 23 -14.28 -20.68 3.77
CA VAL A 23 -15.70 -20.53 4.03
C VAL A 23 -16.48 -21.55 3.20
N PRO A 24 -17.05 -22.60 3.83
CA PRO A 24 -17.97 -23.51 3.18
C PRO A 24 -19.20 -22.76 2.67
N THR A 25 -19.59 -22.99 1.41
CA THR A 25 -20.73 -22.33 0.77
C THR A 25 -21.42 -23.28 -0.20
N ASP A 26 -22.73 -23.13 -0.36
CA ASP A 26 -23.50 -23.86 -1.36
C ASP A 26 -23.64 -23.03 -2.64
N ARG A 27 -23.77 -21.72 -2.51
CA ARG A 27 -23.94 -20.76 -3.62
C ARG A 27 -22.88 -19.67 -3.56
N TRP A 28 -22.69 -19.00 -4.69
CA TRP A 28 -21.69 -17.92 -4.80
C TRP A 28 -22.03 -16.71 -3.93
N ALA A 29 -23.32 -16.42 -3.72
CA ALA A 29 -23.79 -15.27 -2.96
C ALA A 29 -23.86 -15.52 -1.44
N ASP A 30 -23.43 -16.69 -0.95
CA ASP A 30 -23.26 -16.94 0.50
C ASP A 30 -22.10 -16.13 1.09
N VAL A 31 -21.14 -15.75 0.25
CA VAL A 31 -20.11 -14.76 0.57
C VAL A 31 -20.38 -13.56 -0.34
N TRP A 32 -20.60 -12.40 0.26
CA TRP A 32 -21.08 -11.21 -0.44
C TRP A 32 -20.08 -10.05 -0.33
N LYS A 33 -19.74 -9.46 -1.48
CA LYS A 33 -18.89 -8.26 -1.61
C LYS A 33 -17.62 -8.34 -0.77
N GLU A 34 -17.46 -7.42 0.18
CA GLU A 34 -16.28 -7.27 1.03
C GLU A 34 -15.96 -8.53 1.84
N GLN A 35 -16.94 -9.42 2.08
CA GLN A 35 -16.67 -10.70 2.74
C GLN A 35 -15.66 -11.55 1.96
N HIS A 36 -15.58 -11.38 0.64
CA HIS A 36 -14.53 -11.98 -0.16
C HIS A 36 -13.14 -11.46 0.18
N ASP A 37 -12.92 -10.35 0.89
CA ASP A 37 -11.56 -9.92 1.28
C ASP A 37 -10.92 -10.79 2.36
N VAL A 38 -11.78 -11.46 3.15
CA VAL A 38 -11.37 -12.32 4.26
C VAL A 38 -11.72 -13.79 4.00
N GLY A 39 -12.68 -14.09 3.12
CA GLY A 39 -13.09 -15.45 2.78
C GLY A 39 -12.55 -15.98 1.45
N PHE A 40 -12.20 -17.25 1.42
CA PHE A 40 -12.05 -18.07 0.23
C PHE A 40 -13.17 -19.12 0.22
N MET A 41 -13.88 -19.21 -0.89
CA MET A 41 -14.96 -20.18 -1.08
C MET A 41 -14.93 -20.75 -2.48
N VAL A 42 -15.49 -21.94 -2.63
CA VAL A 42 -15.82 -22.54 -3.93
C VAL A 42 -17.22 -23.09 -3.79
N SER A 43 -18.19 -22.54 -4.53
CA SER A 43 -19.60 -22.91 -4.37
C SER A 43 -19.83 -24.42 -4.54
N GLY A 44 -20.50 -25.04 -3.58
CA GLY A 44 -20.75 -26.48 -3.53
C GLY A 44 -19.58 -27.32 -3.01
N ALA A 45 -18.44 -26.72 -2.67
CA ALA A 45 -17.30 -27.39 -2.04
C ALA A 45 -17.33 -27.17 -0.52
N ALA A 46 -18.27 -27.82 0.16
CA ALA A 46 -18.51 -27.61 1.59
C ALA A 46 -17.53 -28.35 2.52
N LYS A 47 -16.83 -29.39 2.04
CA LYS A 47 -15.86 -30.14 2.85
C LYS A 47 -14.59 -29.30 3.08
N ALA A 48 -14.16 -29.19 4.33
CA ALA A 48 -13.01 -28.36 4.72
C ALA A 48 -11.71 -28.77 4.00
N ASP A 49 -11.39 -30.07 3.95
CA ASP A 49 -10.15 -30.57 3.33
C ASP A 49 -10.14 -30.37 1.81
N LEU A 50 -11.29 -30.52 1.16
CA LEU A 50 -11.46 -30.20 -0.25
C LEU A 50 -11.22 -28.71 -0.51
N LEU A 51 -11.80 -27.84 0.32
CA LEU A 51 -11.66 -26.39 0.18
C LEU A 51 -10.23 -25.93 0.46
N ALA A 52 -9.53 -26.58 1.41
CA ALA A 52 -8.12 -26.34 1.71
C ALA A 52 -7.22 -26.73 0.53
N ASP A 53 -7.43 -27.89 -0.08
CA ASP A 53 -6.68 -28.33 -1.25
C ASP A 53 -6.92 -27.41 -2.46
N LEU A 54 -8.18 -26.99 -2.70
CA LEU A 54 -8.52 -26.02 -3.75
C LEU A 54 -7.88 -24.65 -3.50
N HIS A 55 -7.84 -24.19 -2.24
CA HIS A 55 -7.13 -22.97 -1.85
C HIS A 55 -5.64 -23.11 -2.14
N GLY A 56 -5.02 -24.23 -1.76
CA GLY A 56 -3.61 -24.53 -2.01
C GLY A 56 -3.26 -24.52 -3.50
N ALA A 57 -4.11 -25.11 -4.34
CA ALA A 57 -3.95 -25.10 -5.80
C ALA A 57 -4.02 -23.67 -6.38
N MET A 58 -4.92 -22.83 -5.86
CA MET A 58 -5.01 -21.43 -6.26
C MET A 58 -3.83 -20.59 -5.75
N LEU A 59 -3.40 -20.79 -4.49
CA LEU A 59 -2.26 -20.10 -3.90
C LEU A 59 -0.97 -20.42 -4.66
N LYS A 60 -0.80 -21.66 -5.12
CA LYS A 60 0.29 -22.05 -6.02
C LYS A 60 0.27 -21.20 -7.29
N GLY A 61 -0.91 -20.98 -7.89
CA GLY A 61 -1.07 -20.11 -9.05
C GLY A 61 -0.73 -18.63 -8.77
N VAL A 62 -1.21 -18.08 -7.66
CA VAL A 62 -0.92 -16.69 -7.26
C VAL A 62 0.57 -16.48 -6.98
N ALA A 63 1.22 -17.44 -6.31
CA ALA A 63 2.60 -17.28 -5.84
C ALA A 63 3.68 -17.66 -6.85
N LYS A 64 3.42 -18.65 -7.72
CA LYS A 64 4.43 -19.20 -8.65
C LYS A 64 4.12 -18.92 -10.12
N GLY A 65 2.92 -18.44 -10.45
CA GLY A 65 2.47 -18.26 -11.83
C GLY A 65 2.25 -19.61 -12.52
N THR A 66 1.11 -20.25 -12.28
CA THR A 66 0.70 -21.47 -13.01
C THR A 66 -0.22 -21.13 -14.16
N THR A 67 -0.39 -22.06 -15.11
CA THR A 67 -1.37 -21.98 -16.20
C THR A 67 -2.73 -22.56 -15.80
N LEU A 68 -3.79 -22.21 -16.55
CA LEU A 68 -5.12 -22.83 -16.38
C LEU A 68 -5.08 -24.36 -16.60
N ALA A 69 -4.21 -24.85 -17.49
CA ALA A 69 -4.06 -26.28 -17.75
C ALA A 69 -3.48 -27.01 -16.53
N GLU A 70 -2.48 -26.44 -15.86
CA GLU A 70 -1.93 -26.97 -14.62
C GLU A 70 -2.95 -26.93 -13.49
N PHE A 71 -3.67 -25.82 -13.33
CA PHE A 71 -4.75 -25.74 -12.35
C PHE A 71 -5.83 -26.80 -12.59
N ARG A 72 -6.20 -27.06 -13.85
CA ARG A 72 -7.16 -28.11 -14.21
C ARG A 72 -6.69 -29.51 -13.79
N LYS A 73 -5.39 -29.79 -13.96
CA LYS A 73 -4.80 -31.05 -13.50
C LYS A 73 -4.86 -31.18 -11.97
N ASP A 74 -4.49 -30.12 -11.26
CA ASP A 74 -4.55 -30.08 -9.79
C ASP A 74 -6.02 -30.23 -9.32
N PHE A 75 -6.95 -29.51 -9.95
CA PHE A 75 -8.39 -29.57 -9.67
C PHE A 75 -8.94 -30.99 -9.83
N ASP A 76 -8.66 -31.67 -10.93
CA ASP A 76 -9.14 -33.04 -11.16
C ASP A 76 -8.62 -34.00 -10.10
N ALA A 77 -7.32 -33.91 -9.78
CA ALA A 77 -6.72 -34.75 -8.75
C ALA A 77 -7.34 -34.52 -7.37
N ILE A 78 -7.65 -33.27 -7.03
CA ILE A 78 -8.30 -32.88 -5.77
C ILE A 78 -9.74 -33.40 -5.73
N VAL A 79 -10.52 -33.17 -6.79
CA VAL A 79 -11.91 -33.64 -6.92
C VAL A 79 -11.99 -35.15 -6.72
N THR A 80 -11.12 -35.91 -7.42
CA THR A 80 -11.05 -37.37 -7.31
C THR A 80 -10.66 -37.81 -5.91
N ARG A 81 -9.62 -37.20 -5.31
CA ARG A 81 -9.15 -37.54 -3.95
C ARG A 81 -10.24 -37.39 -2.89
N HIS A 82 -11.03 -36.31 -2.98
CA HIS A 82 -12.06 -35.99 -1.99
C HIS A 82 -13.43 -36.60 -2.29
N GLY A 83 -13.55 -37.32 -3.40
CA GLY A 83 -14.81 -37.88 -3.89
C GLY A 83 -15.88 -36.80 -4.08
N TRP A 84 -15.50 -35.61 -4.56
CA TRP A 84 -16.44 -34.50 -4.73
C TRP A 84 -17.23 -34.67 -6.03
N THR A 85 -18.51 -34.98 -5.91
CA THR A 85 -19.43 -35.24 -7.03
C THR A 85 -20.66 -34.34 -6.91
N GLY A 86 -21.45 -34.24 -7.99
CA GLY A 86 -22.64 -33.39 -8.09
C GLY A 86 -22.33 -31.90 -8.29
N TRP A 87 -21.09 -31.52 -8.57
CA TRP A 87 -20.71 -30.11 -8.72
C TRP A 87 -21.13 -29.58 -10.10
N LYS A 88 -21.47 -28.28 -10.14
CA LYS A 88 -22.01 -27.65 -11.36
C LYS A 88 -21.01 -27.68 -12.51
N GLY A 89 -21.37 -28.38 -13.58
CA GLY A 89 -20.55 -28.55 -14.78
C GLY A 89 -19.85 -29.91 -14.88
N GLU A 90 -19.96 -30.78 -13.87
CA GLU A 90 -19.33 -32.11 -13.86
C GLU A 90 -19.73 -33.00 -15.04
N SER A 91 -21.00 -32.91 -15.47
CA SER A 91 -21.59 -33.81 -16.46
C SER A 91 -21.10 -33.60 -17.91
N SER A 92 -20.20 -32.64 -18.17
CA SER A 92 -19.67 -32.41 -19.51
C SER A 92 -18.30 -31.75 -19.49
N ASP A 93 -17.50 -31.99 -20.53
CA ASP A 93 -16.21 -31.33 -20.71
C ASP A 93 -16.34 -29.81 -20.78
N ALA A 94 -17.39 -29.31 -21.43
CA ALA A 94 -17.69 -27.88 -21.51
C ALA A 94 -18.01 -27.29 -20.14
N GLY A 95 -18.82 -27.98 -19.33
CA GLY A 95 -19.15 -27.59 -17.95
C GLY A 95 -17.92 -27.58 -17.05
N ARG A 96 -17.09 -28.62 -17.12
CA ARG A 96 -15.80 -28.69 -16.40
C ARG A 96 -14.86 -27.56 -16.83
N ALA A 97 -14.74 -27.34 -18.14
CA ALA A 97 -13.89 -26.29 -18.69
C ALA A 97 -14.32 -24.90 -18.23
N TRP A 98 -15.63 -24.65 -18.17
CA TRP A 98 -16.22 -23.42 -17.62
C TRP A 98 -15.94 -23.28 -16.12
N ARG A 99 -16.24 -24.31 -15.32
CA ARG A 99 -16.12 -24.27 -13.85
C ARG A 99 -14.69 -24.00 -13.41
N THR A 100 -13.74 -24.74 -13.96
CA THR A 100 -12.31 -24.58 -13.64
C THR A 100 -11.78 -23.22 -14.07
N ARG A 101 -12.17 -22.72 -15.25
CA ARG A 101 -11.79 -21.36 -15.70
C ARG A 101 -12.37 -20.30 -14.77
N LEU A 102 -13.63 -20.42 -14.38
CA LEU A 102 -14.29 -19.46 -13.49
C LEU A 102 -13.57 -19.36 -12.15
N ILE A 103 -13.28 -20.50 -11.52
CA ILE A 103 -12.56 -20.55 -10.23
C ILE A 103 -11.18 -19.91 -10.38
N TYR A 104 -10.43 -20.33 -11.40
CA TYR A 104 -9.06 -19.89 -11.64
C TYR A 104 -8.97 -18.40 -11.93
N ASP A 105 -9.70 -17.91 -12.95
CA ASP A 105 -9.64 -16.52 -13.37
C ASP A 105 -10.15 -15.57 -12.30
N THR A 106 -11.25 -15.92 -11.62
CA THR A 106 -11.84 -15.08 -10.57
C THR A 106 -10.86 -14.89 -9.42
N ASN A 107 -10.34 -15.99 -8.87
CA ASN A 107 -9.46 -15.92 -7.71
C ASN A 107 -8.13 -15.23 -8.01
N LEU A 108 -7.54 -15.51 -9.18
CA LEU A 108 -6.29 -14.84 -9.59
C LEU A 108 -6.51 -13.35 -9.79
N ARG A 109 -7.55 -12.94 -10.54
CA ARG A 109 -7.79 -11.53 -10.85
C ARG A 109 -8.10 -10.74 -9.59
N THR A 110 -8.96 -11.26 -8.71
CA THR A 110 -9.27 -10.61 -7.44
C THR A 110 -8.03 -10.49 -6.55
N ALA A 111 -7.18 -11.53 -6.48
CA ALA A 111 -5.94 -11.46 -5.71
C ALA A 111 -4.97 -10.39 -6.25
N TYR A 112 -4.76 -10.38 -7.57
CA TYR A 112 -3.93 -9.37 -8.23
C TYR A 112 -4.48 -7.97 -8.02
N GLN A 113 -5.79 -7.78 -8.18
CA GLN A 113 -6.43 -6.48 -8.01
C GLN A 113 -6.40 -6.00 -6.54
N ALA A 114 -6.44 -6.91 -5.57
CA ALA A 114 -6.22 -6.56 -4.16
C ALA A 114 -4.77 -6.15 -3.87
N GLY A 115 -3.80 -6.82 -4.50
CA GLY A 115 -2.41 -6.38 -4.45
C GLY A 115 -2.22 -4.99 -5.08
N ARG A 116 -2.86 -4.74 -6.23
CA ARG A 116 -2.83 -3.45 -6.91
C ARG A 116 -3.47 -2.36 -6.05
N TRP A 117 -4.59 -2.65 -5.40
CA TRP A 117 -5.22 -1.74 -4.45
C TRP A 117 -4.24 -1.35 -3.34
N ALA A 118 -3.57 -2.32 -2.72
CA ALA A 118 -2.59 -2.04 -1.67
C ALA A 118 -1.42 -1.17 -2.17
N GLN A 119 -0.91 -1.44 -3.37
CA GLN A 119 0.14 -0.62 -4.00
C GLN A 119 -0.34 0.81 -4.29
N VAL A 120 -1.56 0.97 -4.81
CA VAL A 120 -2.15 2.28 -5.05
C VAL A 120 -2.31 3.04 -3.75
N GLN A 121 -2.89 2.43 -2.72
CA GLN A 121 -3.08 3.11 -1.43
C GLN A 121 -1.75 3.49 -0.77
N ALA A 122 -0.69 2.68 -0.91
CA ALA A 122 0.64 3.00 -0.40
C ALA A 122 1.36 4.11 -1.19
N GLY A 123 0.98 4.32 -2.46
CA GLY A 123 1.62 5.26 -3.38
C GLY A 123 0.73 6.43 -3.78
N LYS A 124 -0.48 6.58 -3.25
CA LYS A 124 -1.48 7.54 -3.73
C LYS A 124 -1.05 8.99 -3.55
N GLN A 125 -0.18 9.28 -2.59
CA GLN A 125 0.44 10.61 -2.45
C GLN A 125 1.28 11.01 -3.68
N TRP A 126 1.81 10.03 -4.42
CA TRP A 126 2.65 10.24 -5.61
C TRP A 126 1.90 10.05 -6.92
N ARG A 127 0.88 9.19 -6.88
CA ARG A 127 0.03 8.87 -8.03
C ARG A 127 -1.44 8.98 -7.60
N PRO A 128 -1.92 10.21 -7.35
CA PRO A 128 -3.24 10.44 -6.76
C PRO A 128 -4.38 10.23 -7.74
N TYR A 129 -4.09 9.81 -8.98
CA TYR A 129 -5.09 9.59 -10.00
C TYR A 129 -5.05 8.16 -10.53
N LEU A 130 -6.18 7.70 -11.06
CA LEU A 130 -6.36 6.38 -11.62
C LEU A 130 -6.97 6.50 -13.00
N GLU A 131 -6.35 5.89 -14.00
CA GLU A 131 -6.96 5.68 -15.30
C GLU A 131 -7.65 4.31 -15.33
N TYR A 132 -8.95 4.31 -15.61
CA TYR A 132 -9.69 3.11 -15.92
C TYR A 132 -9.33 2.65 -17.33
N LYS A 133 -8.87 1.40 -17.46
CA LYS A 133 -8.56 0.79 -18.74
C LYS A 133 -9.42 -0.44 -18.99
N HIS A 134 -10.22 -0.37 -20.03
CA HIS A 134 -10.89 -1.52 -20.59
C HIS A 134 -9.86 -2.49 -21.20
N SER A 135 -10.20 -3.77 -21.25
CA SER A 135 -9.36 -4.78 -21.89
C SER A 135 -10.00 -5.25 -23.18
N ASP A 136 -9.30 -4.99 -24.29
CA ASP A 136 -9.69 -5.46 -25.64
C ASP A 136 -9.69 -6.99 -25.77
N LEU A 137 -9.16 -7.71 -24.77
CA LEU A 137 -9.23 -9.17 -24.67
C LEU A 137 -10.62 -9.68 -24.22
N SER A 138 -11.59 -8.79 -24.00
CA SER A 138 -12.96 -9.16 -23.71
C SER A 138 -13.75 -9.39 -25.01
N ALA A 139 -14.11 -10.64 -25.30
CA ALA A 139 -14.93 -10.97 -26.47
C ALA A 139 -16.34 -10.35 -26.40
N HIS A 140 -16.87 -10.19 -25.19
CA HIS A 140 -18.18 -9.57 -24.92
C HIS A 140 -18.01 -8.45 -23.89
N PRO A 141 -17.53 -7.28 -24.31
CA PRO A 141 -17.30 -6.16 -23.42
C PRO A 141 -18.63 -5.52 -22.98
N ARG A 142 -18.78 -5.22 -21.68
CA ARG A 142 -19.93 -4.49 -21.16
C ARG A 142 -19.87 -3.04 -21.70
N PRO A 143 -20.97 -2.48 -22.27
CA PRO A 143 -20.93 -1.15 -22.88
C PRO A 143 -20.43 -0.04 -21.95
N LEU A 144 -20.85 -0.06 -20.68
CA LEU A 144 -20.39 0.92 -19.69
C LEU A 144 -18.88 0.81 -19.41
N HIS A 145 -18.31 -0.39 -19.43
CA HIS A 145 -16.86 -0.54 -19.23
C HIS A 145 -16.07 0.03 -20.40
N LYS A 146 -16.64 0.08 -21.60
CA LYS A 146 -16.04 0.77 -22.74
C LYS A 146 -16.18 2.28 -22.62
N SER A 147 -17.31 2.79 -22.15
CA SER A 147 -17.46 4.24 -21.94
C SER A 147 -16.59 4.77 -20.81
N TRP A 148 -16.20 3.93 -19.86
CA TRP A 148 -15.21 4.28 -18.83
C TRP A 148 -13.76 4.16 -19.30
N ASP A 149 -13.47 3.64 -20.50
CA ASP A 149 -12.09 3.50 -20.96
C ASP A 149 -11.40 4.86 -21.12
N GLY A 150 -10.26 5.02 -20.45
CA GLY A 150 -9.52 6.28 -20.39
C GLY A 150 -10.06 7.30 -19.37
N LEU A 151 -11.12 6.97 -18.62
CA LEU A 151 -11.61 7.80 -17.53
C LEU A 151 -10.52 7.93 -16.45
N VAL A 152 -10.13 9.18 -16.13
CA VAL A 152 -9.16 9.46 -15.08
C VAL A 152 -9.87 10.01 -13.86
N VAL A 153 -9.81 9.33 -12.72
CA VAL A 153 -10.43 9.77 -11.45
C VAL A 153 -9.39 9.94 -10.35
N ALA A 154 -9.70 10.70 -9.30
CA ALA A 154 -8.87 10.71 -8.10
C ALA A 154 -8.94 9.35 -7.38
N VAL A 155 -7.84 8.91 -6.75
CA VAL A 155 -7.77 7.64 -6.00
C VAL A 155 -8.83 7.58 -4.90
N ASP A 156 -9.08 8.70 -4.23
CA ASP A 156 -10.02 8.80 -3.12
C ASP A 156 -11.46 9.15 -3.56
N ASP A 157 -11.73 9.16 -4.87
CA ASP A 157 -13.09 9.38 -5.39
C ASP A 157 -14.04 8.24 -4.97
N PRO A 158 -15.26 8.53 -4.46
CA PRO A 158 -16.22 7.50 -4.07
C PRO A 158 -16.56 6.50 -5.18
N TRP A 159 -16.48 6.90 -6.45
CA TRP A 159 -16.68 6.02 -7.60
C TRP A 159 -15.71 4.85 -7.59
N VAL A 160 -14.44 5.09 -7.21
CA VAL A 160 -13.38 4.08 -7.14
C VAL A 160 -13.72 2.96 -6.15
N GLN A 161 -14.36 3.29 -5.03
CA GLN A 161 -14.70 2.29 -3.99
C GLN A 161 -15.66 1.21 -4.50
N THR A 162 -16.48 1.54 -5.49
CA THR A 162 -17.47 0.62 -6.07
C THR A 162 -17.06 0.10 -7.44
N HIS A 163 -16.28 0.85 -8.22
CA HIS A 163 -15.94 0.55 -9.62
C HIS A 163 -14.50 0.06 -9.85
N TRP A 164 -13.74 -0.20 -8.77
CA TRP A 164 -12.41 -0.80 -8.87
C TRP A 164 -12.49 -2.23 -9.42
N PRO A 165 -11.82 -2.55 -10.55
CA PRO A 165 -11.90 -3.87 -11.16
C PRO A 165 -11.43 -5.01 -10.25
N PRO A 166 -11.98 -6.23 -10.38
CA PRO A 166 -12.98 -6.63 -11.37
C PRO A 166 -14.41 -6.18 -11.02
N ASN A 167 -15.12 -5.60 -12.00
CA ASN A 167 -16.50 -5.10 -11.82
C ASN A 167 -17.57 -6.17 -12.12
N GLY A 168 -17.18 -7.45 -12.16
CA GLY A 168 -18.08 -8.54 -12.51
C GLY A 168 -17.38 -9.79 -13.03
N TRP A 169 -18.17 -10.83 -13.27
CA TRP A 169 -17.68 -12.11 -13.75
C TRP A 169 -16.99 -11.94 -15.10
N GLY A 170 -15.78 -12.49 -15.22
CA GLY A 170 -14.97 -12.42 -16.43
C GLY A 170 -14.44 -11.02 -16.77
N CYS A 171 -14.57 -10.02 -15.87
CA CYS A 171 -14.00 -8.70 -16.07
C CYS A 171 -12.47 -8.78 -16.18
N LYS A 172 -11.94 -8.07 -17.19
CA LYS A 172 -10.49 -8.00 -17.46
C LYS A 172 -9.94 -6.57 -17.39
N CYS A 173 -10.79 -5.60 -17.04
CA CYS A 173 -10.42 -4.19 -16.90
C CYS A 173 -9.39 -4.00 -15.78
N ARG A 174 -8.68 -2.88 -15.83
CA ARG A 174 -7.60 -2.54 -14.89
C ARG A 174 -7.68 -1.07 -14.53
N MET A 175 -7.03 -0.73 -13.42
CA MET A 175 -6.74 0.64 -13.03
C MET A 175 -5.24 0.86 -13.09
N PHE A 176 -4.81 1.98 -13.66
CA PHE A 176 -3.42 2.40 -13.69
C PHE A 176 -3.24 3.67 -12.88
N ALA A 177 -2.32 3.63 -11.91
CA ALA A 177 -1.99 4.79 -11.11
C ALA A 177 -1.22 5.81 -11.94
N LEU A 178 -1.71 7.04 -11.99
CA LEU A 178 -1.16 8.16 -12.73
C LEU A 178 -0.66 9.23 -11.76
N SER A 179 0.50 9.79 -12.08
CA SER A 179 1.00 11.02 -11.48
C SER A 179 0.42 12.24 -12.18
N GLU A 180 0.56 13.42 -11.57
CA GLU A 180 0.22 14.69 -12.21
C GLU A 180 0.95 14.90 -13.55
N ARG A 181 2.21 14.43 -13.66
CA ARG A 181 2.96 14.48 -14.91
C ARG A 181 2.30 13.65 -16.01
N ASP A 182 1.74 12.50 -15.65
CA ASP A 182 1.06 11.62 -16.60
C ASP A 182 -0.22 12.29 -17.13
N LEU A 183 -1.01 12.96 -16.27
CA LEU A 183 -2.17 13.76 -16.70
C LEU A 183 -1.77 14.88 -17.67
N ARG A 184 -0.74 15.65 -17.34
CA ARG A 184 -0.25 16.70 -18.24
C ARG A 184 0.16 16.16 -19.60
N ARG A 185 0.80 14.99 -19.65
CA ARG A 185 1.15 14.31 -20.91
C ARG A 185 -0.09 13.84 -21.68
N MET A 186 -1.18 13.52 -20.98
CA MET A 186 -2.49 13.23 -21.56
C MET A 186 -3.27 14.51 -21.95
N GLY A 187 -2.72 15.71 -21.72
CA GLY A 187 -3.39 16.98 -21.98
C GLY A 187 -4.48 17.35 -20.96
N LYS A 188 -4.51 16.69 -19.80
CA LYS A 188 -5.47 16.94 -18.72
C LYS A 188 -4.88 17.89 -17.68
N THR A 189 -5.73 18.74 -17.11
CA THR A 189 -5.40 19.68 -16.01
C THR A 189 -5.86 19.18 -14.64
N GLY A 190 -6.49 18.00 -14.59
CA GLY A 190 -7.06 17.40 -13.39
C GLY A 190 -7.85 16.13 -13.73
N PRO A 191 -8.39 15.43 -12.73
CA PRO A 191 -9.22 14.24 -12.94
C PRO A 191 -10.54 14.62 -13.62
N ASP A 192 -11.10 13.67 -14.33
CA ASP A 192 -12.45 13.73 -14.87
C ASP A 192 -13.49 13.58 -13.75
N THR A 193 -14.67 14.16 -13.94
CA THR A 193 -15.83 13.83 -13.13
C THR A 193 -16.38 12.48 -13.60
N PRO A 194 -16.42 11.45 -12.73
CA PRO A 194 -16.99 10.16 -13.13
C PRO A 194 -18.47 10.30 -13.47
N PRO A 195 -18.98 9.52 -14.44
CA PRO A 195 -20.40 9.56 -14.80
C PRO A 195 -21.28 9.01 -13.67
N ASP A 196 -22.45 9.61 -13.48
CA ASP A 196 -23.53 9.01 -12.69
C ASP A 196 -24.36 8.11 -13.61
N ASP A 197 -23.92 6.86 -13.75
CA ASP A 197 -24.64 5.85 -14.52
C ASP A 197 -25.89 5.32 -13.80
N GLY A 198 -26.17 5.78 -12.58
CA GLY A 198 -27.27 5.31 -11.75
C GLY A 198 -27.07 3.89 -11.19
N SER A 199 -28.18 3.31 -10.71
CA SER A 199 -28.17 2.02 -10.02
C SER A 199 -29.47 1.26 -10.26
N TYR A 200 -29.41 -0.06 -10.14
CA TYR A 200 -30.58 -0.95 -10.17
C TYR A 200 -30.68 -1.77 -8.88
N ASP A 201 -31.90 -2.19 -8.56
CA ASP A 201 -32.15 -3.09 -7.45
C ASP A 201 -32.02 -4.55 -7.93
N TRP A 202 -31.15 -5.30 -7.27
CA TRP A 202 -30.99 -6.73 -7.46
C TRP A 202 -31.57 -7.47 -6.24
N THR A 203 -32.53 -8.36 -6.49
CA THR A 203 -33.11 -9.21 -5.45
C THR A 203 -32.42 -10.57 -5.43
N ASP A 204 -31.87 -10.93 -4.26
CA ASP A 204 -31.44 -12.28 -3.99
C ASP A 204 -32.67 -13.19 -3.94
N LYS A 205 -32.81 -14.07 -4.94
CA LYS A 205 -33.99 -14.95 -5.05
C LYS A 205 -34.10 -15.97 -3.92
N VAL A 206 -33.02 -16.21 -3.17
CA VAL A 206 -33.01 -17.19 -2.07
C VAL A 206 -33.38 -16.52 -0.76
N THR A 207 -32.77 -15.38 -0.43
CA THR A 207 -33.01 -14.68 0.84
C THR A 207 -34.16 -13.67 0.78
N GLY A 208 -34.51 -13.21 -0.43
CA GLY A 208 -35.45 -12.11 -0.65
C GLY A 208 -34.83 -10.72 -0.41
N GLU A 209 -33.56 -10.63 -0.03
CA GLU A 209 -32.88 -9.36 0.21
C GLU A 209 -32.72 -8.56 -1.09
N VAL A 210 -32.92 -7.24 -1.00
CA VAL A 210 -32.76 -6.31 -2.12
C VAL A 210 -31.47 -5.52 -1.94
N HIS A 211 -30.60 -5.56 -2.93
CA HIS A 211 -29.34 -4.84 -2.96
C HIS A 211 -29.32 -3.82 -4.09
N ARG A 212 -28.98 -2.57 -3.75
CA ARG A 212 -28.77 -1.52 -4.74
C ARG A 212 -27.38 -1.66 -5.37
N VAL A 213 -27.32 -1.88 -6.68
CA VAL A 213 -26.09 -2.16 -7.43
C VAL A 213 -25.86 -1.07 -8.48
N PRO A 214 -24.66 -0.47 -8.58
CA PRO A 214 -24.35 0.50 -9.63
C PRO A 214 -24.49 -0.12 -11.03
N ASN A 215 -24.98 0.66 -11.98
CA ASN A 215 -25.08 0.20 -13.37
C ASN A 215 -23.69 -0.13 -13.92
N GLY A 216 -23.60 -1.21 -14.69
CA GLY A 216 -22.33 -1.72 -15.22
C GLY A 216 -21.53 -2.58 -14.24
N ILE A 217 -22.02 -2.80 -13.02
CA ILE A 217 -21.40 -3.70 -12.05
C ILE A 217 -22.31 -4.92 -11.82
N ASP A 218 -21.73 -6.12 -11.83
CA ASP A 218 -22.46 -7.33 -11.49
C ASP A 218 -22.75 -7.35 -9.96
N PRO A 219 -23.88 -7.93 -9.51
CA PRO A 219 -24.21 -8.00 -8.08
C PRO A 219 -23.10 -8.71 -7.29
N GLY A 220 -22.69 -8.13 -6.16
CA GLY A 220 -21.61 -8.66 -5.32
C GLY A 220 -20.20 -8.18 -5.69
N TRP A 221 -20.04 -7.43 -6.79
CA TRP A 221 -18.73 -6.93 -7.26
C TRP A 221 -18.52 -5.43 -7.04
N ASN A 222 -19.49 -4.75 -6.41
CA ASN A 222 -19.43 -3.32 -6.10
C ASN A 222 -18.62 -3.05 -4.82
N TYR A 223 -17.36 -3.48 -4.82
CA TYR A 223 -16.36 -3.23 -3.78
C TYR A 223 -14.95 -3.34 -4.39
N ALA A 224 -13.98 -2.65 -3.80
CA ALA A 224 -12.58 -2.80 -4.17
C ALA A 224 -11.93 -3.98 -3.41
N PRO A 225 -11.42 -5.04 -4.09
CA PRO A 225 -10.73 -6.12 -3.41
C PRO A 225 -9.55 -5.63 -2.57
N GLY A 226 -9.44 -6.14 -1.35
CA GLY A 226 -8.42 -5.78 -0.37
C GLY A 226 -8.74 -4.52 0.45
N ALA A 227 -9.72 -3.71 0.04
CA ALA A 227 -10.02 -2.44 0.70
C ALA A 227 -10.60 -2.61 2.10
N SER A 228 -11.35 -3.68 2.36
CA SER A 228 -12.13 -3.84 3.59
C SER A 228 -11.49 -4.77 4.61
N ARG A 229 -10.36 -5.41 4.25
CA ARG A 229 -9.73 -6.46 5.06
C ARG A 229 -9.40 -6.01 6.48
N THR A 230 -8.84 -4.81 6.65
CA THR A 230 -8.51 -4.25 7.97
C THR A 230 -9.75 -4.03 8.81
N ASP A 231 -10.81 -3.48 8.21
CA ASP A 231 -12.05 -3.16 8.91
C ASP A 231 -12.86 -4.40 9.27
N LEU A 232 -12.89 -5.38 8.38
CA LEU A 232 -13.55 -6.67 8.64
C LEU A 232 -12.83 -7.46 9.72
N MET A 233 -11.48 -7.48 9.70
CA MET A 233 -10.70 -8.10 10.77
C MET A 233 -11.00 -7.45 12.12
N ARG A 234 -11.08 -6.11 12.16
CA ARG A 234 -11.45 -5.35 13.37
C ARG A 234 -12.85 -5.71 13.86
N LYS A 235 -13.85 -5.72 12.97
CA LYS A 235 -15.24 -6.09 13.31
C LYS A 235 -15.37 -7.53 13.82
N GLU A 236 -14.64 -8.46 13.22
CA GLU A 236 -14.67 -9.87 13.66
C GLU A 236 -13.99 -10.03 15.02
N ILE A 237 -12.90 -9.32 15.25
CA ILE A 237 -12.27 -9.17 16.56
C ILE A 237 -13.28 -8.64 17.59
N GLU A 238 -13.96 -7.53 17.31
CA GLU A 238 -14.95 -6.91 18.19
C GLU A 238 -16.12 -7.87 18.50
N ARG A 239 -16.60 -8.60 17.50
CA ARG A 239 -17.66 -9.61 17.66
C ARG A 239 -17.21 -10.78 18.55
N LYS A 240 -15.99 -11.29 18.34
CA LYS A 240 -15.43 -12.38 19.17
C LYS A 240 -15.25 -11.90 20.61
N VAL A 241 -14.73 -10.69 20.80
CA VAL A 241 -14.59 -10.02 22.10
C VAL A 241 -15.94 -9.89 22.82
N ALA A 242 -17.01 -9.51 22.12
CA ALA A 242 -18.34 -9.35 22.70
C ALA A 242 -18.96 -10.67 23.20
N LYS A 243 -18.52 -11.81 22.66
CA LYS A 243 -18.99 -13.15 23.08
C LYS A 243 -18.18 -13.74 24.24
N LEU A 244 -17.09 -13.10 24.65
CA LEU A 244 -16.29 -13.56 25.78
C LEU A 244 -16.92 -13.09 27.10
N PRO A 245 -16.75 -13.84 28.20
CA PRO A 245 -17.13 -13.38 29.53
C PRO A 245 -16.58 -11.99 29.80
N ALA A 246 -17.35 -11.09 30.41
CA ALA A 246 -17.04 -9.65 30.47
C ALA A 246 -15.61 -9.31 30.92
N GLY A 247 -15.02 -10.09 31.84
CA GLY A 247 -13.61 -9.96 32.24
C GLY A 247 -12.62 -10.34 31.13
N ILE A 248 -12.82 -11.46 30.46
CA ILE A 248 -11.99 -11.95 29.34
C ILE A 248 -12.20 -11.10 28.09
N GLY A 249 -13.44 -10.68 27.81
CA GLY A 249 -13.77 -9.77 26.73
C GLY A 249 -13.14 -8.40 26.94
N ARG A 250 -13.19 -7.86 28.16
CA ARG A 250 -12.48 -6.62 28.51
C ARG A 250 -10.97 -6.81 28.39
N GLN A 251 -10.41 -7.90 28.92
CA GLN A 251 -8.97 -8.19 28.84
C GLN A 251 -8.48 -8.44 27.41
N LEU A 252 -9.27 -9.08 26.53
CA LEU A 252 -8.94 -9.26 25.11
C LEU A 252 -9.13 -7.97 24.32
N LYS A 253 -10.16 -7.17 24.64
CA LYS A 253 -10.34 -5.83 24.05
C LYS A 253 -9.19 -4.93 24.45
N ASP A 254 -8.81 -4.97 25.72
CA ASP A 254 -7.65 -4.31 26.27
C ASP A 254 -6.40 -4.88 25.59
N GLU A 255 -6.14 -6.19 25.52
CA GLU A 255 -5.01 -6.80 24.81
C GLU A 255 -4.97 -6.53 23.30
N LEU A 256 -6.10 -6.38 22.61
CA LEU A 256 -6.14 -6.04 21.18
C LEU A 256 -5.99 -4.53 20.95
N SER A 257 -6.44 -3.72 21.91
CA SER A 257 -6.10 -2.29 22.02
C SER A 257 -4.65 -2.08 22.46
N LEU A 258 -4.10 -3.02 23.24
CA LEU A 258 -2.78 -3.10 23.87
C LEU A 258 -1.81 -3.99 23.08
N ARG A 259 -2.20 -4.54 21.92
CA ARG A 259 -1.20 -5.05 20.97
C ARG A 259 -0.30 -3.89 20.59
N PHE A 260 -0.83 -2.67 20.59
CA PHE A 260 0.01 -1.50 20.84
C PHE A 260 0.35 -1.37 22.33
N THR A 261 1.40 -2.05 22.74
CA THR A 261 2.09 -1.80 24.02
C THR A 261 3.35 -1.01 23.70
N GLN A 262 3.24 0.32 23.75
CA GLN A 262 4.42 1.18 23.69
C GLN A 262 5.25 0.94 24.95
N PRO A 263 6.57 0.71 24.84
CA PRO A 263 7.42 0.66 26.03
C PRO A 263 7.31 2.01 26.75
N ALA A 264 6.95 1.99 28.03
CA ALA A 264 6.97 3.20 28.86
C ALA A 264 8.40 3.76 28.87
N GLY A 265 8.57 5.01 28.46
CA GLY A 265 9.88 5.69 28.45
C GLY A 265 10.67 5.57 27.13
N GLU A 266 10.19 4.87 26.11
CA GLU A 266 10.79 4.92 24.77
C GLU A 266 10.02 5.88 23.83
N PHE A 267 10.69 6.99 23.57
CA PHE A 267 10.46 7.96 22.50
C PHE A 267 9.88 7.32 21.22
N THR A 268 8.64 7.65 20.87
CA THR A 268 8.27 7.63 19.45
C THR A 268 7.40 8.85 19.13
N PRO A 269 7.80 9.69 18.16
CA PRO A 269 6.98 10.82 17.72
C PRO A 269 5.75 10.38 16.89
N TYR A 270 5.47 9.06 16.81
CA TYR A 270 4.30 8.46 16.15
C TYR A 270 3.05 8.43 17.02
N ASP A 271 3.16 8.83 18.28
CA ASP A 271 2.03 8.95 19.20
C ASP A 271 1.42 10.38 19.12
N THR A 272 0.10 10.44 19.07
CA THR A 272 -0.66 11.69 19.13
C THR A 272 -0.49 12.39 20.47
N ASP A 273 -0.28 11.62 21.54
CA ASP A 273 -0.17 12.08 22.92
C ASP A 273 1.29 12.31 23.38
N TYR A 274 2.26 12.00 22.52
CA TYR A 274 3.67 12.31 22.80
C TYR A 274 3.85 13.82 22.98
N PRO A 275 4.44 14.29 24.10
CA PRO A 275 4.67 15.71 24.31
C PRO A 275 5.47 16.29 23.16
N SER A 276 4.85 17.17 22.37
CA SER A 276 5.59 17.97 21.41
C SER A 276 6.46 18.94 22.21
N ALA A 277 7.77 18.67 22.26
CA ALA A 277 8.71 19.73 22.61
C ALA A 277 8.63 20.78 21.49
N ASN A 278 8.57 22.06 21.87
CA ASN A 278 8.69 23.13 20.89
C ASN A 278 10.05 22.97 20.18
N PRO A 279 10.10 23.12 18.84
CA PRO A 279 11.36 23.06 18.13
C PRO A 279 12.31 24.13 18.68
N ASP A 280 13.58 23.79 18.78
CA ASP A 280 14.59 24.69 19.31
C ASP A 280 14.77 25.88 18.35
N ILE A 281 14.40 27.08 18.79
CA ILE A 281 14.54 28.34 18.05
C ILE A 281 15.53 29.30 18.73
N SER A 282 16.43 28.77 19.58
CA SER A 282 17.35 29.55 20.42
C SER A 282 18.37 30.40 19.66
N THR A 283 18.58 30.14 18.38
CA THR A 283 19.51 30.90 17.54
C THR A 283 18.82 31.45 16.29
N PRO A 284 19.34 32.53 15.68
CA PRO A 284 18.81 33.06 14.41
C PRO A 284 18.70 32.01 13.30
N LEU A 285 19.73 31.19 13.13
CA LEU A 285 19.74 30.07 12.18
C LEU A 285 18.62 29.07 12.48
N LYS A 286 18.52 28.58 13.72
CA LYS A 286 17.49 27.61 14.09
C LYS A 286 16.07 28.17 13.89
N ALA A 287 15.85 29.42 14.28
CA ALA A 287 14.57 30.08 14.06
C ALA A 287 14.25 30.24 12.55
N ALA A 288 15.26 30.54 11.71
CA ALA A 288 15.08 30.64 10.27
C ALA A 288 14.77 29.28 9.61
N ILE A 289 15.48 28.22 10.02
CA ILE A 289 15.23 26.84 9.59
C ILE A 289 13.79 26.44 9.90
N ILE A 290 13.33 26.62 11.14
CA ILE A 290 11.98 26.23 11.54
C ILE A 290 10.92 27.01 10.77
N ARG A 291 11.10 28.32 10.54
CA ARG A 291 10.20 29.11 9.70
C ARG A 291 10.12 28.60 8.27
N PHE A 292 11.27 28.27 7.68
CA PHE A 292 11.31 27.68 6.34
C PHE A 292 10.59 26.33 6.33
N GLU A 293 10.95 25.43 7.25
CA GLU A 293 10.39 24.08 7.36
C GLU A 293 8.87 24.10 7.57
N ASP A 294 8.34 24.98 8.44
CA ASP A 294 6.90 25.14 8.63
C ASP A 294 6.17 25.63 7.37
N ALA A 295 6.82 26.46 6.56
CA ALA A 295 6.24 26.95 5.32
C ALA A 295 6.15 25.86 4.23
N VAL A 296 7.04 24.87 4.25
CA VAL A 296 7.16 23.87 3.17
C VAL A 296 6.70 22.46 3.55
N ARG A 297 6.63 22.11 4.84
CA ARG A 297 6.36 20.73 5.30
C ARG A 297 4.98 20.21 4.95
N SER A 298 4.02 21.10 4.71
CA SER A 298 2.65 20.77 4.32
C SER A 298 2.42 20.83 2.81
N ASP A 299 3.41 21.28 2.03
CA ASP A 299 3.39 21.14 0.58
C ASP A 299 3.77 19.69 0.23
N LEU A 300 2.75 18.92 -0.16
CA LEU A 300 2.89 17.51 -0.53
C LEU A 300 3.04 17.32 -2.05
N ALA A 301 3.08 18.41 -2.82
CA ALA A 301 3.18 18.37 -4.28
C ALA A 301 4.59 18.75 -4.77
N THR A 302 5.35 19.50 -3.97
CA THR A 302 6.62 20.09 -4.38
C THR A 302 7.69 19.93 -3.31
N GLU A 303 8.90 19.54 -3.71
CA GLU A 303 10.09 19.68 -2.89
C GLU A 303 10.65 21.10 -2.99
N HIS A 304 10.84 21.70 -1.83
CA HIS A 304 11.47 22.97 -1.59
C HIS A 304 12.74 22.72 -0.79
N ALA A 305 13.81 23.40 -1.17
CA ALA A 305 15.05 23.41 -0.40
C ALA A 305 15.54 24.83 -0.21
N ALA A 306 16.19 25.05 0.93
CA ALA A 306 16.94 26.26 1.23
C ALA A 306 18.31 25.91 1.82
N LEU A 307 19.31 26.69 1.43
CA LEU A 307 20.60 26.75 2.09
C LEU A 307 20.65 28.01 2.95
N LEU A 308 21.00 27.85 4.22
CA LEU A 308 21.08 28.93 5.18
C LEU A 308 22.49 29.05 5.73
N ASP A 309 22.97 30.28 5.90
CA ASP A 309 24.24 30.55 6.57
C ASP A 309 24.14 30.42 8.10
N SER A 310 25.26 30.60 8.82
CA SER A 310 25.29 30.49 10.28
C SER A 310 24.42 31.52 11.03
N GLN A 311 23.98 32.58 10.36
CA GLN A 311 23.11 33.63 10.91
C GLN A 311 21.64 33.45 10.50
N GLY A 312 21.32 32.42 9.70
CA GLY A 312 19.98 32.14 9.23
C GLY A 312 19.55 32.95 8.01
N ALA A 313 20.47 33.60 7.30
CA ALA A 313 20.18 34.18 6.00
C ALA A 313 20.05 33.08 4.95
N ILE A 314 19.00 33.13 4.14
CA ILE A 314 18.80 32.21 3.02
C ILE A 314 19.77 32.61 1.91
N LEU A 315 20.77 31.76 1.67
CA LEU A 315 21.77 31.93 0.61
C LEU A 315 21.19 31.52 -0.75
N LEU A 316 20.45 30.42 -0.76
CA LEU A 316 19.79 29.86 -1.93
C LEU A 316 18.46 29.24 -1.50
N GLN A 317 17.42 29.40 -2.33
CA GLN A 317 16.17 28.69 -2.15
C GLN A 317 15.63 28.29 -3.52
N ARG A 318 15.09 27.08 -3.60
CA ARG A 318 14.53 26.54 -4.84
C ARG A 318 13.34 25.65 -4.54
N SER A 319 12.39 25.65 -5.47
CA SER A 319 11.30 24.71 -5.51
C SER A 319 11.46 23.86 -6.76
N GLY A 320 11.29 22.55 -6.63
CA GLY A 320 11.57 21.55 -7.65
C GLY A 320 10.31 20.82 -8.10
N GLN A 321 10.42 19.50 -8.20
CA GLN A 321 9.31 18.59 -8.46
C GLN A 321 8.91 17.90 -7.15
N SER A 322 7.93 17.00 -7.17
CA SER A 322 7.47 16.29 -5.97
C SER A 322 8.51 15.37 -5.33
N ASP A 323 9.59 15.02 -6.03
CA ASP A 323 10.59 14.01 -5.63
C ASP A 323 12.05 14.47 -5.77
N ARG A 324 12.26 15.74 -6.17
CA ARG A 324 13.59 16.30 -6.32
C ARG A 324 13.58 17.82 -6.34
N VAL A 325 14.62 18.40 -5.78
CA VAL A 325 15.03 19.79 -6.00
C VAL A 325 16.48 19.80 -6.49
N THR A 326 16.78 20.54 -7.55
CA THR A 326 18.09 20.46 -8.22
C THR A 326 18.86 21.77 -8.09
N PHE A 327 20.11 21.67 -7.65
CA PHE A 327 21.09 22.76 -7.67
C PHE A 327 22.24 22.39 -8.60
N THR A 328 22.84 23.39 -9.23
CA THR A 328 24.04 23.18 -10.05
C THR A 328 25.26 23.06 -9.14
N HIS A 329 26.32 22.39 -9.63
CA HIS A 329 27.56 22.28 -8.87
C HIS A 329 28.13 23.66 -8.50
N ALA A 330 28.14 24.61 -9.46
CA ALA A 330 28.62 25.97 -9.25
C ALA A 330 27.84 26.74 -8.15
N GLU A 331 26.55 26.45 -7.97
CA GLU A 331 25.74 27.03 -6.89
C GLU A 331 26.11 26.44 -5.52
N LEU A 332 26.44 25.15 -5.46
CA LEU A 332 26.71 24.44 -4.20
C LEU A 332 28.18 24.48 -3.77
N THR A 333 29.14 24.61 -4.69
CA THR A 333 30.58 24.73 -4.37
C THR A 333 30.89 25.80 -3.30
N PRO A 334 30.30 27.02 -3.32
CA PRO A 334 30.57 28.03 -2.29
C PRO A 334 29.80 27.81 -0.96
N MET A 335 29.04 26.73 -0.82
CA MET A 335 28.08 26.54 0.28
C MET A 335 28.62 25.65 1.43
N ALA A 336 29.93 25.40 1.46
CA ALA A 336 30.56 24.67 2.57
C ALA A 336 30.24 25.35 3.92
N GLY A 337 29.83 24.56 4.90
CA GLY A 337 29.39 25.02 6.21
C GLY A 337 27.98 25.60 6.27
N ALA A 338 27.21 25.64 5.18
CA ALA A 338 25.79 26.01 5.20
C ALA A 338 24.93 24.89 5.79
N THR A 339 23.73 25.24 6.26
CA THR A 339 22.68 24.26 6.61
C THR A 339 21.72 24.10 5.44
N PHE A 340 21.60 22.87 4.92
CA PHE A 340 20.66 22.53 3.86
C PHE A 340 19.38 21.96 4.47
N SER A 341 18.24 22.63 4.33
CA SER A 341 16.94 22.09 4.75
C SER A 341 16.03 21.93 3.53
N HIS A 342 15.30 20.82 3.48
CA HIS A 342 14.35 20.51 2.41
C HIS A 342 13.15 19.74 2.95
N ASN A 343 12.00 19.80 2.28
CA ASN A 343 10.87 18.93 2.60
C ASN A 343 10.90 17.63 1.79
N HIS A 344 10.37 16.57 2.38
CA HIS A 344 10.03 15.31 1.72
C HIS A 344 8.51 15.16 1.71
N PRO A 345 7.82 15.54 0.61
CA PRO A 345 6.39 15.32 0.42
C PRO A 345 5.95 13.87 0.69
N GLY A 346 6.86 12.93 0.48
CA GLY A 346 6.67 11.49 0.70
C GLY A 346 6.62 11.00 2.13
N GLY A 347 6.90 11.86 3.10
CA GLY A 347 6.95 11.50 4.52
C GLY A 347 8.17 10.67 4.95
N ALA A 348 9.08 10.36 4.02
CA ALA A 348 10.31 9.65 4.32
C ALA A 348 11.36 10.57 4.98
N SER A 349 12.28 9.99 5.75
CA SER A 349 13.54 10.65 6.14
C SER A 349 14.52 10.67 4.95
N PHE A 350 15.82 10.80 5.20
CA PHE A 350 16.85 10.93 4.16
C PHE A 350 16.91 9.76 3.14
N SER A 351 17.34 10.09 1.93
CA SER A 351 17.86 9.20 0.90
C SER A 351 19.40 9.08 1.03
N LEU A 352 20.00 8.13 0.29
CA LEU A 352 21.46 8.04 0.22
C LEU A 352 22.04 9.27 -0.48
N GLU A 353 21.33 9.75 -1.49
CA GLU A 353 21.65 10.91 -2.30
C GLU A 353 21.69 12.19 -1.46
N ASP A 354 20.81 12.35 -0.48
CA ASP A 354 20.81 13.52 0.42
C ASP A 354 22.10 13.58 1.24
N ILE A 355 22.48 12.45 1.84
CA ILE A 355 23.67 12.39 2.68
C ILE A 355 24.94 12.45 1.83
N ALA A 356 24.94 11.86 0.63
CA ALA A 356 26.03 11.99 -0.33
C ALA A 356 26.19 13.45 -0.80
N LEU A 357 25.08 14.17 -1.02
CA LEU A 357 25.11 15.60 -1.35
C LEU A 357 25.73 16.41 -0.21
N ALA A 358 25.29 16.20 1.03
CA ALA A 358 25.83 16.90 2.19
C ALA A 358 27.34 16.66 2.35
N ALA A 359 27.79 15.42 2.11
CA ALA A 359 29.20 15.04 2.13
C ALA A 359 29.99 15.71 1.00
N ALA A 360 29.45 15.73 -0.22
CA ALA A 360 30.14 16.26 -1.40
C ALA A 360 30.41 17.77 -1.33
N TYR A 361 29.57 18.52 -0.61
CA TYR A 361 29.68 19.98 -0.49
C TYR A 361 29.97 20.46 0.94
N ASP A 362 30.31 19.55 1.84
CA ASP A 362 30.71 19.83 3.23
C ASP A 362 29.72 20.74 3.98
N PHE A 363 28.43 20.41 3.93
CA PHE A 363 27.40 21.16 4.67
C PHE A 363 27.59 21.00 6.18
N ALA A 364 27.23 22.01 6.97
CA ALA A 364 27.28 21.90 8.43
C ALA A 364 26.21 20.92 8.98
N GLU A 365 25.01 20.97 8.40
CA GLU A 365 23.89 20.10 8.72
C GLU A 365 23.03 19.92 7.47
N ILE A 366 22.48 18.72 7.28
CA ILE A 366 21.38 18.49 6.34
C ILE A 366 20.11 18.12 7.10
N ARG A 367 18.98 18.66 6.65
CA ARG A 367 17.67 18.49 7.29
C ARG A 367 16.61 18.13 6.26
N ALA A 368 15.76 17.17 6.63
CA ALA A 368 14.60 16.75 5.85
C ALA A 368 13.35 16.90 6.71
N VAL A 369 12.39 17.73 6.29
CA VAL A 369 11.11 17.93 6.97
C VAL A 369 9.96 17.25 6.24
N THR A 370 9.07 16.64 6.99
CA THR A 370 7.82 16.06 6.51
C THR A 370 6.66 16.68 7.26
N ALA A 371 5.43 16.42 6.83
CA ALA A 371 4.24 16.83 7.57
C ALA A 371 4.27 16.38 9.05
N LEU A 372 4.94 15.26 9.35
CA LEU A 372 4.94 14.62 10.67
C LEU A 372 6.25 14.77 11.46
N PHE A 373 7.39 14.86 10.77
CA PHE A 373 8.72 14.81 11.40
C PHE A 373 9.73 15.76 10.77
N ARG A 374 10.63 16.29 11.60
CA ARG A 374 11.88 16.93 11.20
C ARG A 374 13.02 15.97 11.47
N HIS A 375 13.86 15.76 10.48
CA HIS A 375 15.06 14.95 10.57
C HIS A 375 16.27 15.84 10.36
N SER A 376 17.32 15.62 11.15
CA SER A 376 18.60 16.28 10.91
C SER A 376 19.75 15.29 10.97
N MET A 377 20.77 15.52 10.16
CA MET A 377 22.02 14.77 10.12
C MET A 377 23.17 15.76 10.06
N ALA A 378 24.18 15.56 10.89
CA ALA A 378 25.41 16.33 10.86
C ALA A 378 26.64 15.41 10.94
N GLY A 379 27.73 15.90 10.34
CA GLY A 379 28.99 15.20 10.18
C GLY A 379 29.80 14.99 11.47
N PRO A 380 30.98 14.34 11.34
CA PRO A 380 31.82 14.29 10.13
C PRO A 380 31.24 13.45 8.98
N TRP A 381 31.37 13.93 7.74
CA TRP A 381 30.80 13.26 6.57
C TRP A 381 31.65 12.08 6.08
N PRO A 382 31.06 10.89 5.85
CA PRO A 382 31.79 9.73 5.35
C PRO A 382 32.06 9.82 3.84
N ALA A 383 33.00 9.02 3.35
CA ALA A 383 33.12 8.76 1.93
C ALA A 383 31.86 8.06 1.39
N GLU A 384 31.45 8.41 0.16
CA GLU A 384 30.22 7.89 -0.46
C GLU A 384 30.19 6.35 -0.54
N ALA A 385 31.34 5.72 -0.82
CA ALA A 385 31.45 4.27 -0.86
C ALA A 385 31.20 3.61 0.51
N ASP A 386 31.69 4.22 1.60
CA ASP A 386 31.45 3.73 2.95
C ASP A 386 30.00 3.94 3.38
N LEU A 387 29.42 5.09 3.03
CA LEU A 387 28.01 5.38 3.26
C LEU A 387 27.11 4.33 2.60
N ALA A 388 27.28 4.08 1.30
CA ALA A 388 26.48 3.13 0.54
C ALA A 388 26.61 1.70 1.08
N ARG A 389 27.84 1.27 1.39
CA ARG A 389 28.12 -0.06 1.95
C ARG A 389 27.46 -0.24 3.32
N VAL A 390 27.66 0.71 4.24
CA VAL A 390 27.09 0.61 5.60
C VAL A 390 25.56 0.70 5.55
N TYR A 391 24.98 1.52 4.68
CA TYR A 391 23.53 1.56 4.48
C TYR A 391 22.98 0.20 4.03
N ALA A 392 23.60 -0.43 3.03
CA ALA A 392 23.17 -1.75 2.54
C ALA A 392 23.29 -2.85 3.62
N GLU A 393 24.31 -2.78 4.48
CA GLU A 393 24.49 -3.71 5.61
C GLU A 393 23.45 -3.50 6.72
N GLU A 394 23.04 -2.25 7.00
CA GLU A 394 22.14 -1.92 8.11
C GLU A 394 20.65 -1.94 7.73
N PHE A 395 20.30 -1.73 6.47
CA PHE A 395 18.91 -1.72 6.00
C PHE A 395 18.12 -2.99 6.35
N PRO A 396 18.58 -4.23 6.04
CA PRO A 396 17.82 -5.44 6.37
C PRO A 396 17.68 -5.65 7.89
N LYS A 397 18.64 -5.16 8.69
CA LYS A 397 18.56 -5.22 10.16
C LYS A 397 17.49 -4.27 10.70
N ALA A 398 17.45 -3.04 10.17
CA ALA A 398 16.39 -2.08 10.47
C ALA A 398 15.02 -2.61 10.05
N GLU A 399 14.93 -3.21 8.85
CA GLU A 399 13.70 -3.80 8.34
C GLU A 399 13.18 -4.94 9.23
N SER A 400 14.07 -5.85 9.66
CA SER A 400 13.73 -6.93 10.58
C SER A 400 13.24 -6.41 11.93
N GLU A 401 13.96 -5.44 12.50
CA GLU A 401 13.62 -4.83 13.79
C GLU A 401 12.22 -4.19 13.76
N VAL A 402 11.94 -3.38 12.74
CA VAL A 402 10.66 -2.69 12.59
C VAL A 402 9.54 -3.70 12.30
N ARG A 403 9.83 -4.75 11.53
CA ARG A 403 8.89 -5.84 11.28
C ARG A 403 8.50 -6.55 12.58
N ASP A 404 9.47 -6.78 13.46
CA ASP A 404 9.20 -7.39 14.75
C ASP A 404 8.40 -6.46 15.66
N ARG A 405 8.68 -5.14 15.66
CA ARG A 405 7.85 -4.15 16.36
C ARG A 405 6.41 -4.11 15.85
N VAL A 406 6.17 -4.31 14.55
CA VAL A 406 4.80 -4.45 14.01
C VAL A 406 4.16 -5.76 14.45
N LYS A 407 4.90 -6.88 14.48
CA LYS A 407 4.38 -8.18 14.91
C LYS A 407 4.04 -8.21 16.39
N THR A 408 4.90 -7.65 17.24
CA THR A 408 4.68 -7.49 18.69
C THR A 408 3.72 -6.34 19.00
N GLY A 409 3.37 -5.57 17.97
CA GLY A 409 2.42 -4.47 17.97
C GLY A 409 2.94 -3.18 18.63
N GLN A 410 4.20 -3.13 19.04
CA GLN A 410 4.93 -1.91 19.43
C GLN A 410 4.99 -0.81 18.35
N LEU A 411 4.61 -1.12 17.10
CA LEU A 411 4.46 -0.16 16.01
C LEU A 411 3.21 -0.48 15.18
N ARG A 412 2.40 0.54 14.86
CA ARG A 412 1.31 0.39 13.90
C ARG A 412 1.85 0.15 12.49
N ALA A 413 1.30 -0.82 11.77
CA ALA A 413 1.75 -1.18 10.42
C ALA A 413 1.75 0.00 9.42
N ILE A 414 0.86 0.98 9.60
CA ILE A 414 0.80 2.21 8.79
C ILE A 414 2.09 3.05 8.87
N HIS A 415 2.88 2.91 9.95
CA HIS A 415 4.13 3.64 10.15
C HIS A 415 5.37 2.83 9.72
N TYR A 416 5.18 1.60 9.24
CA TYR A 416 6.27 0.67 8.93
C TYR A 416 7.33 1.29 8.01
N GLY A 417 6.91 1.83 6.85
CA GLY A 417 7.86 2.39 5.87
C GLY A 417 8.65 3.58 6.41
N PHE A 418 7.99 4.48 7.15
CA PHE A 418 8.64 5.64 7.77
C PHE A 418 9.64 5.21 8.85
N GLU A 419 9.26 4.23 9.67
CA GLU A 419 10.12 3.78 10.76
C GLU A 419 11.30 2.95 10.24
N VAL A 420 11.15 2.15 9.17
CA VAL A 420 12.30 1.47 8.53
C VAL A 420 13.33 2.50 8.07
N ARG A 421 12.89 3.55 7.36
CA ARG A 421 13.78 4.62 6.88
C ARG A 421 14.42 5.40 8.03
N HIS A 422 13.70 5.65 9.12
CA HIS A 422 14.30 6.24 10.31
C HIS A 422 15.35 5.33 10.95
N ARG A 423 15.02 4.05 11.18
CA ARG A 423 15.89 3.12 11.91
C ARG A 423 17.15 2.76 11.13
N VAL A 424 17.11 2.71 9.80
CA VAL A 424 18.35 2.56 9.02
C VAL A 424 19.29 3.74 9.27
N TRP A 425 18.80 4.98 9.32
CA TRP A 425 19.64 6.15 9.58
C TRP A 425 20.14 6.24 11.01
N VAL A 426 19.37 5.80 12.02
CA VAL A 426 19.88 5.63 13.40
C VAL A 426 21.10 4.71 13.41
N ARG A 427 21.02 3.58 12.70
CA ARG A 427 22.07 2.56 12.65
C ARG A 427 23.29 3.02 11.85
N VAL A 428 23.06 3.61 10.68
CA VAL A 428 24.11 4.15 9.81
C VAL A 428 24.85 5.27 10.52
N ALA A 429 24.13 6.22 11.15
CA ALA A 429 24.74 7.33 11.85
C ALA A 429 25.63 6.86 13.02
N SER A 430 25.13 5.91 13.81
CA SER A 430 25.91 5.27 14.89
C SER A 430 27.20 4.61 14.37
N ARG A 431 27.15 3.91 13.23
CA ARG A 431 28.32 3.24 12.65
C ARG A 431 29.32 4.18 11.98
N LEU A 432 28.86 5.31 11.45
CA LEU A 432 29.70 6.27 10.72
C LEU A 432 30.08 7.50 11.54
N GLY A 433 29.64 7.58 12.81
CA GLY A 433 29.91 8.73 13.68
C GLY A 433 29.12 9.99 13.32
N LEU A 434 27.99 9.86 12.62
CA LEU A 434 27.10 10.97 12.31
C LEU A 434 26.17 11.28 13.49
N VAL A 435 25.74 12.54 13.59
CA VAL A 435 24.72 12.97 14.56
C VAL A 435 23.36 13.01 13.86
N TYR A 436 22.57 11.96 14.03
CA TYR A 436 21.20 11.88 13.52
C TYR A 436 20.16 12.23 14.60
N ARG A 437 19.18 13.07 14.25
CA ARG A 437 18.05 13.41 15.13
C ARG A 437 16.73 13.31 14.38
N ARG A 438 15.66 13.03 15.13
CA ARG A 438 14.27 13.12 14.68
C ARG A 438 13.43 13.78 15.77
N GLU A 439 12.61 14.72 15.37
CA GLU A 439 11.61 15.38 16.22
C GLU A 439 10.27 15.47 15.48
N LYS A 440 9.20 15.79 16.21
CA LYS A 440 7.85 15.96 15.64
C LYS A 440 7.75 17.31 14.94
N SER A 441 7.03 17.34 13.82
CA SER A 441 6.85 18.55 13.01
C SER A 441 5.80 19.54 13.50
#